data_AF-A0A7L4YCK0-F1
#
_entry.id   AF-A0A7L4YCK0-F1
#
_cell.length_a   1.000
_cell.length_b   1.000
_cell.length_c   1.000
_cell.angle_alpha   90.00
_cell.angle_beta   90.00
_cell.angle_gamma   90.00
#
_symmetry.space_group_name_H-M   'P 1'
#
loop_
_entity.id
_entity.type
_entity.pdbx_description
1 polymer ?
#
loop_
_entity_poly.entity_id
_entity_poly.type
_entity_poly.pdbx_seq_one_letter_code
_entity_poly.pdbx_strand_id
1 'polypeptide(L)'
;MSSAEHAPAPQTSAGSVIHLAHRARRKAPPIAAVENSPAQELAFTVQAMFQAHGRSLTDPATAQAFETTLEVVMLLVDGARAQDVVGETEYQDLRAMLEDMRHAPQLV
;
A
#
# COMPACT_ATOMS: atom_id res chain seq x y z
N MET A 1 -2.97 -13.81 -74.13
CA MET A 1 -3.11 -14.57 -72.87
C MET A 1 -3.43 -13.60 -71.76
N SER A 2 -4.44 -13.94 -70.95
CA SER A 2 -4.79 -13.47 -69.60
C SER A 2 -5.11 -11.98 -69.43
N SER A 3 -6.35 -11.58 -69.15
CA SER A 3 -7.22 -11.86 -67.98
C SER A 3 -6.99 -10.89 -66.82
N ALA A 4 -8.12 -10.35 -66.36
CA ALA A 4 -8.35 -9.43 -65.25
C ALA A 4 -7.99 -10.01 -63.87
N GLU A 5 -7.75 -9.12 -62.89
CA GLU A 5 -8.10 -9.25 -61.45
C GLU A 5 -7.59 -7.95 -60.77
N HIS A 6 -8.38 -6.95 -60.37
CA HIS A 6 -9.42 -6.82 -59.34
C HIS A 6 -9.09 -7.42 -57.97
N ALA A 7 -8.72 -6.55 -57.01
CA ALA A 7 -9.26 -6.42 -55.64
C ALA A 7 -8.35 -5.48 -54.78
N PRO A 8 -8.78 -5.01 -53.59
CA PRO A 8 -9.97 -4.20 -53.34
C PRO A 8 -9.66 -2.98 -52.42
N ALA A 9 -10.49 -1.94 -52.46
CA ALA A 9 -10.57 -0.96 -51.36
C ALA A 9 -11.93 -1.13 -50.67
N PRO A 10 -11.97 -1.34 -49.34
CA PRO A 10 -13.18 -1.77 -48.66
C PRO A 10 -14.15 -0.59 -48.50
N GLN A 11 -15.34 -0.74 -49.08
CA GLN A 11 -16.51 0.06 -48.75
C GLN A 11 -17.29 -0.63 -47.64
N THR A 12 -17.62 0.17 -46.63
CA THR A 12 -18.72 0.08 -45.67
C THR A 12 -19.76 -1.01 -45.92
N SER A 13 -19.98 -1.85 -44.90
CA SER A 13 -21.29 -2.01 -44.25
C SER A 13 -21.25 -3.25 -43.36
N ALA A 14 -21.25 -3.07 -42.05
CA ALA A 14 -21.53 -4.16 -41.13
C ALA A 14 -22.33 -3.64 -39.95
N GLY A 15 -23.59 -4.09 -39.91
CA GLY A 15 -24.22 -4.48 -38.67
C GLY A 15 -24.70 -3.34 -37.77
N SER A 16 -25.96 -2.99 -37.94
CA SER A 16 -26.79 -2.67 -36.78
C SER A 16 -26.90 -3.93 -35.92
N VAL A 17 -26.11 -4.01 -34.85
CA VAL A 17 -26.33 -4.92 -33.72
C VAL A 17 -26.26 -4.09 -32.46
N ILE A 18 -27.33 -4.17 -31.68
CA ILE A 18 -27.63 -3.34 -30.52
C ILE A 18 -26.48 -3.38 -29.50
N HIS A 19 -25.73 -2.28 -29.34
CA HIS A 19 -24.85 -2.14 -28.19
C HIS A 19 -25.69 -1.73 -26.98
N LEU A 20 -26.05 -2.75 -26.19
CA LEU A 20 -26.57 -2.67 -24.82
C LEU A 20 -25.53 -2.06 -23.85
N ALA A 21 -24.71 -1.11 -24.29
CA ALA A 21 -23.72 -0.40 -23.49
C ALA A 21 -24.28 0.89 -22.87
N HIS A 22 -25.51 1.29 -23.23
CA HIS A 22 -26.10 2.55 -22.76
C HIS A 22 -26.97 2.45 -21.51
N ARG A 23 -27.17 1.26 -20.90
CA ARG A 23 -28.03 1.12 -19.70
C ARG A 23 -27.29 0.78 -18.40
N ALA A 24 -25.96 0.73 -18.38
CA ALA A 24 -25.22 0.41 -17.17
C ALA A 24 -24.30 1.54 -16.68
N ARG A 25 -24.53 2.79 -17.13
CA ARG A 25 -24.08 3.97 -16.36
C ARG A 25 -25.01 4.16 -15.15
N ARG A 26 -25.09 3.15 -14.29
CA ARG A 26 -25.23 3.46 -12.86
C ARG A 26 -23.96 4.21 -12.54
N LYS A 27 -24.10 5.53 -12.36
CA LYS A 27 -23.10 6.38 -11.76
C LYS A 27 -22.88 5.80 -10.36
N ALA A 28 -22.03 4.77 -10.27
CA ALA A 28 -21.50 4.37 -8.99
C ALA A 28 -20.86 5.63 -8.42
N PRO A 29 -21.18 6.03 -7.18
CA PRO A 29 -20.44 7.10 -6.56
C PRO A 29 -18.95 6.72 -6.66
N PRO A 30 -18.04 7.69 -6.94
CA PRO A 30 -16.63 7.39 -6.80
C PRO A 30 -16.47 6.85 -5.38
N ILE A 31 -16.09 5.58 -5.26
CA ILE A 31 -15.57 5.07 -4.01
C ILE A 31 -14.33 5.93 -3.84
N ALA A 32 -14.42 6.97 -3.00
CA ALA A 32 -13.26 7.74 -2.62
C ALA A 32 -12.25 6.68 -2.14
N ALA A 33 -11.13 6.55 -2.86
CA ALA A 33 -10.03 5.78 -2.34
C ALA A 33 -9.78 6.38 -0.96
N VAL A 34 -9.93 5.56 0.08
CA VAL A 34 -9.54 5.97 1.42
C VAL A 34 -8.04 6.16 1.31
N GLU A 35 -7.61 7.41 1.12
CA GLU A 35 -6.19 7.74 1.11
C GLU A 35 -5.71 7.49 2.54
N ASN A 36 -5.08 6.33 2.73
CA ASN A 36 -4.45 6.00 3.99
C ASN A 36 -3.37 7.04 4.26
N SER A 37 -3.22 7.44 5.51
CA SER A 37 -2.05 8.24 5.88
C SER A 37 -0.78 7.42 5.69
N PRO A 38 0.40 8.05 5.48
CA PRO A 38 1.67 7.31 5.40
C PRO A 38 1.92 6.40 6.61
N ALA A 39 1.51 6.82 7.81
CA ALA A 39 1.58 6.00 9.03
C ALA A 39 0.68 4.76 8.96
N GLN A 40 -0.51 4.88 8.35
CA GLN A 40 -1.43 3.77 8.18
C GLN A 40 -0.94 2.78 7.10
N GLU A 41 -0.30 3.25 6.04
CA GLU A 41 0.37 2.38 5.05
C GLU A 41 1.53 1.59 5.68
N LEU A 42 2.34 2.24 6.51
CA LEU A 42 3.39 1.58 7.28
C LEU A 42 2.79 0.52 8.21
N ALA A 43 1.72 0.86 8.94
CA ALA A 43 1.06 -0.06 9.86
C ALA A 43 0.55 -1.32 9.14
N PHE A 44 -0.10 -1.16 7.97
CA PHE A 44 -0.52 -2.29 7.15
C PHE A 44 0.65 -3.12 6.60
N THR A 45 1.78 -2.48 6.28
CA THR A 45 3.00 -3.17 5.85
C THR A 45 3.56 -4.04 6.98
N VAL A 46 3.65 -3.49 8.19
CA VAL A 46 4.10 -4.25 9.38
C VAL A 46 3.12 -5.40 9.67
N GLN A 47 1.81 -5.15 9.65
CA GLN A 47 0.79 -6.19 9.81
C GLN A 47 0.95 -7.33 8.79
N ALA A 48 1.20 -7.00 7.51
CA ALA A 48 1.43 -8.01 6.48
C ALA A 48 2.68 -8.86 6.77
N MET A 49 3.74 -8.26 7.32
CA MET A 49 4.92 -9.02 7.77
C MET A 49 4.58 -9.98 8.90
N PHE A 50 3.82 -9.54 9.92
CA PHE A 50 3.37 -10.43 11.00
C PHE A 50 2.48 -11.57 10.48
N GLN A 51 1.57 -11.27 9.55
CA GLN A 51 0.71 -12.26 8.91
C GLN A 51 1.50 -13.30 8.12
N ALA A 52 2.58 -12.92 7.44
CA ALA A 52 3.46 -13.85 6.75
C ALA A 52 4.10 -14.88 7.72
N HIS A 53 4.20 -14.55 9.00
CA HIS A 53 4.68 -15.44 10.07
C HIS A 53 3.56 -16.07 10.91
N GLY A 54 2.31 -16.01 10.45
CA GLY A 54 1.15 -16.56 11.16
C GLY A 54 0.80 -15.84 12.46
N ARG A 55 1.18 -14.56 12.57
CA ARG A 55 0.88 -13.67 13.71
C ARG A 55 0.02 -12.50 13.23
N SER A 56 -0.52 -11.73 14.17
CA SER A 56 -1.32 -10.53 13.85
C SER A 56 -1.07 -9.45 14.91
N LEU A 57 -0.86 -8.20 14.51
CA LEU A 57 -0.80 -7.08 15.45
C LEU A 57 -2.15 -6.82 16.13
N THR A 58 -3.25 -7.36 15.62
CA THR A 58 -4.57 -7.30 16.30
C THR A 58 -4.69 -8.30 17.46
N ASP A 59 -3.79 -9.28 17.54
CA ASP A 59 -3.69 -10.16 18.71
C ASP A 59 -2.98 -9.41 19.86
N PRO A 60 -3.60 -9.27 21.05
CA PRO A 60 -3.05 -8.46 22.13
C PRO A 60 -1.65 -8.88 22.58
N ALA A 61 -1.36 -10.18 22.60
CA ALA A 61 -0.03 -10.68 23.01
C ALA A 61 1.04 -10.31 21.97
N THR A 62 0.70 -10.39 20.68
CA THR A 62 1.59 -9.99 19.58
C THR A 62 1.80 -8.48 19.56
N ALA A 63 0.75 -7.68 19.75
CA ALA A 63 0.84 -6.22 19.86
C ALA A 63 1.79 -5.80 21.01
N GLN A 64 1.61 -6.40 22.19
CA GLN A 64 2.45 -6.12 23.34
C GLN A 64 3.92 -6.51 23.10
N ALA A 65 4.17 -7.66 22.47
CA ALA A 65 5.53 -8.07 22.12
C ALA A 65 6.19 -7.12 21.12
N PHE A 66 5.43 -6.63 20.13
CA PHE A 66 5.89 -5.64 19.17
C PHE A 66 6.25 -4.31 19.85
N GLU A 67 5.35 -3.78 20.70
CA GLU A 67 5.59 -2.55 21.47
C GLU A 67 6.84 -2.68 22.35
N THR A 68 6.96 -3.77 23.10
CA THR A 68 8.14 -4.04 23.95
C THR A 68 9.43 -4.10 23.12
N THR A 69 9.37 -4.72 21.95
CA THR A 69 10.53 -4.80 21.05
C THR A 69 10.94 -3.42 20.56
N LEU A 70 9.98 -2.55 20.24
CA LEU A 70 10.26 -1.18 19.84
C LEU A 70 10.88 -0.35 20.95
N GLU A 71 10.43 -0.51 22.19
CA GLU A 71 11.07 0.14 23.35
C GLU A 71 12.54 -0.26 23.50
N VAL A 72 12.86 -1.54 23.30
CA VAL A 72 14.25 -2.03 23.31
C VAL A 72 15.08 -1.40 22.18
N VAL A 73 14.51 -1.27 20.98
CA VAL A 73 15.19 -0.63 19.85
C VAL A 73 15.40 0.87 20.09
N MET A 74 14.41 1.57 20.66
CA MET A 74 14.56 2.98 21.03
C MET A 74 15.68 3.16 22.07
N LEU A 75 15.77 2.28 23.06
CA LEU A 75 16.85 2.29 24.06
C LEU A 75 18.23 2.07 23.40
N LEU A 76 18.32 1.20 22.40
CA LEU A 76 19.55 0.99 21.63
C LEU A 76 19.96 2.28 20.89
N VAL A 77 19.01 2.98 20.26
CA VAL A 77 19.26 4.24 19.55
C VAL A 77 19.68 5.35 20.53
N ASP A 78 19.04 5.44 21.70
CA ASP A 78 19.45 6.35 22.77
C ASP A 78 20.89 6.07 23.23
N GLY A 79 21.24 4.78 23.41
CA GLY A 79 22.59 4.37 23.76
C GLY A 79 23.62 4.66 22.67
N ALA A 80 23.25 4.56 21.40
CA ALA A 80 24.10 4.89 20.27
C ALA A 80 24.36 6.40 20.17
N ARG A 81 23.33 7.23 20.44
CA ARG A 81 23.46 8.69 20.53
C ARG A 81 24.34 9.11 21.70
N ALA A 82 24.21 8.46 22.86
CA ALA A 82 25.03 8.73 24.05
C ALA A 82 26.52 8.39 23.86
N GLN A 83 26.84 7.52 22.90
CA GLN A 83 28.21 7.15 22.52
C GLN A 83 28.71 7.91 21.28
N ASP A 84 27.97 8.93 20.81
CA ASP A 84 28.25 9.70 19.60
C ASP A 84 28.42 8.84 18.33
N VAL A 85 27.82 7.64 18.30
CA VAL A 85 27.77 6.76 17.12
C VAL A 85 26.75 7.28 16.10
N VAL A 86 25.68 7.91 16.60
CA VAL A 86 24.61 8.53 15.80
C VAL A 86 24.60 10.03 16.09
N GLY A 87 24.59 10.84 15.03
CA GLY A 87 24.49 12.30 15.13
C GLY A 87 23.12 12.77 15.63
N GLU A 88 23.03 14.03 16.01
CA GLU A 88 21.79 14.58 16.59
C GLU A 88 20.63 14.53 15.59
N THR A 89 20.85 14.92 14.34
CA THR A 89 19.80 14.92 13.31
C THR A 89 19.31 13.51 13.03
N GLU A 90 20.23 12.57 12.81
CA GLU A 90 19.90 11.17 12.55
C GLU A 90 19.18 10.52 13.75
N TYR A 91 19.56 10.90 14.98
CA TYR A 91 18.89 10.46 16.18
C TYR A 91 17.43 10.93 16.23
N GLN A 92 17.18 12.21 15.96
CA GLN A 92 15.83 12.77 15.95
C GLN A 92 14.95 12.11 14.88
N ASP A 93 15.49 11.92 13.67
CA ASP A 93 14.79 11.27 12.57
C ASP A 93 14.45 9.82 12.91
N LEU A 94 15.42 9.04 13.42
CA LEU A 94 15.20 7.65 13.84
C LEU A 94 14.19 7.56 14.99
N ARG A 95 14.26 8.45 15.98
CA ARG A 95 13.30 8.50 17.08
C ARG A 95 11.89 8.76 16.59
N ALA A 96 11.72 9.73 15.70
CA ALA A 96 10.41 10.05 15.13
C ALA A 96 9.83 8.86 14.36
N MET A 97 10.64 8.22 13.49
CA MET A 97 10.20 7.05 12.73
C MET A 97 9.81 5.86 13.62
N LEU A 98 10.58 5.59 14.68
CA LEU A 98 10.30 4.50 15.62
C LEU A 98 9.04 4.79 16.44
N GLU A 99 8.81 6.05 16.81
CA GLU A 99 7.62 6.48 17.55
C GLU A 99 6.36 6.34 16.69
N ASP A 100 6.42 6.78 15.43
CA ASP A 100 5.31 6.58 14.47
C ASP A 100 4.99 5.09 14.31
N MET A 101 6.03 4.25 14.23
CA MET A 101 5.86 2.80 14.07
C MET A 101 5.27 2.13 15.33
N ARG A 102 5.49 2.69 16.53
CA ARG A 102 4.90 2.19 17.79
C ARG A 102 3.38 2.19 17.76
N HIS A 103 2.79 3.07 16.96
CA HIS A 103 1.35 3.18 16.82
C HIS A 103 0.71 2.20 15.84
N ALA A 104 1.52 1.38 15.13
CA ALA A 104 1.02 0.47 14.11
C ALA A 104 -0.13 -0.45 14.58
N PRO A 105 -0.11 -1.08 15.77
CA PRO A 105 -1.21 -1.91 16.23
C PRO A 105 -2.54 -1.17 16.41
N GLN A 106 -2.52 0.15 16.61
CA GLN A 106 -3.73 0.97 16.76
C GLN A 106 -4.30 1.47 15.42
N LEU A 107 -3.57 1.24 14.32
CA LEU A 107 -3.91 1.74 12.98
C LEU A 107 -4.41 0.65 12.02
N VAL A 108 -4.41 -0.62 12.45
CA VAL A 108 -4.73 -1.82 11.64
C VAL A 108 -6.00 -2.54 12.06
#